data_AF-A0A5D8QD45-F1
#
_entry.id   AF-A0A5D8QD45-F1
#
_cell.length_a   1.000
_cell.length_b   1.000
_cell.length_c   1.000
_cell.angle_alpha   90.00
_cell.angle_beta   90.00
_cell.angle_gamma   90.00
#
_symmetry.space_group_name_H-M   'P 1'
#
loop_
_entity.id
_entity.type
_entity.pdbx_description
1 polymer ?
#
loop_
_entity_poly.entity_id
_entity_poly.type
_entity_poly.pdbx_seq_one_letter_code
_entity_poly.pdbx_strand_id
1 'polypeptide(L)'
;MRVFIFLLIIALVFTYGCGSRVTEEKVEVQEPHHVDPDSTEAGGNGAQKDGGVLMISVYMTKSNKIVSIPFEEYVKGVVAAEMPAAFEMEALKAQAVAARTYALARLREFGGPGCELHEGADICTDFTHCQAYAEKSDMVSTWGKDTDYYWDKISRAVEDTKGEVAMYEDLLIDPVFHAISGGKTENSEDVWRNSIPYLRSVDSPYEEGAPKFKTTVEYSRRDFVNILKRNVQGLKINQNKLSSEVKIIDYTAGGRVKDIKVGNKIISGRDFQTYMGLNSNNFVFKFDGDTVKIVVTGYGHGVGMSQYGANGLAKHGYTYIDILKHYYQGIEVTNMWWVLEN
;
A
#
# COMPACT_ATOMS: atom_id res chain seq x y z
N MET A 1 42.29 21.57 12.02
CA MET A 1 41.25 20.94 12.86
C MET A 1 40.01 21.83 12.79
N ARG A 2 39.07 21.55 11.89
CA ARG A 2 37.87 22.37 11.64
C ARG A 2 36.69 21.69 12.33
N VAL A 3 36.10 22.38 13.30
CA VAL A 3 34.92 21.94 14.06
C VAL A 3 33.68 22.28 13.23
N PHE A 4 32.92 21.27 12.82
CA PHE A 4 31.60 21.44 12.20
C PHE A 4 30.55 21.52 13.31
N ILE A 5 29.90 22.67 13.44
CA ILE A 5 28.74 22.89 14.31
C ILE A 5 27.50 22.45 13.54
N PHE A 6 26.88 21.35 13.95
CA PHE A 6 25.56 20.95 13.48
C PHE A 6 24.50 21.80 14.20
N LEU A 7 23.88 22.74 13.48
CA LEU A 7 22.69 23.47 13.92
C LEU A 7 21.46 22.57 13.72
N LEU A 8 20.91 22.08 14.83
CA LEU A 8 19.68 21.32 14.90
C LEU A 8 18.50 22.29 14.79
N ILE A 9 17.84 22.36 13.63
CA ILE A 9 16.61 23.15 13.47
C ILE A 9 15.45 22.33 14.03
N ILE A 10 15.00 22.69 15.23
CA ILE A 10 13.76 22.20 15.86
C ILE A 10 12.60 22.87 15.13
N ALA A 11 11.85 22.10 14.34
CA ALA A 11 10.58 22.56 13.80
C ALA A 11 9.53 22.57 14.93
N LEU A 12 9.24 23.77 15.43
CA LEU A 12 8.11 24.05 16.32
C LEU A 12 6.80 23.85 15.54
N VAL A 13 6.11 22.74 15.77
CA VAL A 13 4.72 22.56 15.32
C VAL A 13 3.83 23.28 16.34
N PHE A 14 3.30 24.43 15.94
CA PHE A 14 2.25 25.13 16.68
C PHE A 14 0.97 24.29 16.69
N THR A 15 0.56 23.84 17.87
CA THR A 15 -0.76 23.25 18.09
C THR A 15 -1.80 24.37 18.10
N TYR A 16 -2.52 24.56 17.01
CA TYR A 16 -3.83 25.21 17.05
C TYR A 16 -4.90 24.14 17.19
N GLY A 17 -5.46 24.06 18.39
CA GLY A 17 -6.71 23.33 18.62
C GLY A 17 -7.85 24.05 17.90
N CYS A 18 -8.57 23.30 17.08
CA CYS A 18 -9.93 23.65 16.70
C CYS A 18 -10.77 22.38 16.82
N GLY A 19 -11.65 22.37 17.81
CA GLY A 19 -12.64 21.31 17.97
C GLY A 19 -13.59 21.34 16.78
N SER A 20 -13.74 20.20 16.13
CA SER A 20 -14.85 19.94 15.21
C SER A 20 -15.35 18.54 15.53
N ARG A 21 -16.66 18.45 15.77
CA ARG A 21 -17.38 17.21 16.03
C ARG A 21 -17.08 16.23 14.89
N VAL A 22 -16.45 15.11 15.21
CA VAL A 22 -16.35 13.96 14.32
C VAL A 22 -17.73 13.33 14.27
N THR A 23 -18.48 13.59 13.22
CA THR A 23 -19.57 12.71 12.80
C THR A 23 -18.94 11.41 12.30
N GLU A 24 -19.42 10.28 12.80
CA GLU A 24 -19.05 8.94 12.38
C GLU A 24 -19.24 8.80 10.87
N GLU A 25 -18.15 8.58 10.13
CA GLU A 25 -18.22 7.98 8.81
C GLU A 25 -17.34 6.73 8.85
N LYS A 26 -18.00 5.57 8.73
CA LYS A 26 -17.34 4.27 8.67
C LYS A 26 -16.54 4.22 7.37
N VAL A 27 -15.22 4.13 7.47
CA VAL A 27 -14.37 3.79 6.32
C VAL A 27 -14.59 2.32 6.01
N GLU A 28 -15.45 2.04 5.04
CA GLU A 28 -15.61 0.72 4.44
C GLU A 28 -14.51 0.55 3.40
N VAL A 29 -13.61 -0.41 3.65
CA VAL A 29 -12.56 -0.78 2.69
C VAL A 29 -13.25 -1.57 1.57
N GLN A 30 -13.30 -1.01 0.37
CA GLN A 30 -13.95 -1.63 -0.78
C GLN A 30 -13.35 -3.00 -1.08
N GLU A 31 -14.23 -3.97 -1.33
CA GLU A 31 -13.90 -5.31 -1.80
C GLU A 31 -13.41 -5.23 -3.27
N PRO A 32 -12.50 -6.12 -3.71
CA PRO A 32 -12.15 -6.18 -5.12
C PRO A 32 -13.35 -6.62 -5.94
N HIS A 33 -13.71 -5.80 -6.93
CA HIS A 33 -14.84 -6.02 -7.81
C HIS A 33 -14.51 -7.10 -8.86
N HIS A 34 -15.36 -8.12 -8.95
CA HIS A 34 -15.37 -9.05 -10.07
C HIS A 34 -16.11 -8.39 -11.24
N VAL A 35 -15.45 -8.23 -12.38
CA VAL A 35 -16.01 -7.57 -13.57
C VAL A 35 -16.81 -8.59 -14.39
N ASP A 36 -18.09 -8.29 -14.62
CA ASP A 36 -18.98 -8.96 -15.59
C ASP A 36 -18.94 -8.13 -16.89
N PRO A 37 -18.57 -8.72 -18.05
CA PRO A 37 -18.24 -7.96 -19.26
C PRO A 37 -19.43 -7.32 -20.01
N ASP A 38 -20.67 -7.39 -19.49
CA ASP A 38 -21.85 -7.00 -20.26
C ASP A 38 -22.66 -5.87 -19.61
N SER A 39 -22.11 -4.65 -19.60
CA SER A 39 -22.92 -3.44 -19.41
C SER A 39 -22.34 -2.22 -20.13
N THR A 40 -22.90 -1.90 -21.29
CA THR A 40 -22.68 -0.66 -22.02
C THR A 40 -23.73 0.39 -21.63
N GLU A 41 -23.31 1.56 -21.13
CA GLU A 41 -23.58 2.90 -21.70
C GLU A 41 -23.18 4.07 -20.76
N ALA A 42 -22.69 5.15 -21.42
CA ALA A 42 -22.72 6.58 -21.06
C ALA A 42 -21.42 7.30 -20.61
N GLY A 43 -20.85 8.06 -21.57
CA GLY A 43 -20.59 9.51 -21.42
C GLY A 43 -19.51 9.97 -20.44
N GLY A 44 -18.24 9.64 -20.66
CA GLY A 44 -17.11 10.33 -20.02
C GLY A 44 -15.98 10.55 -21.03
N ASN A 45 -15.15 11.58 -20.81
CA ASN A 45 -13.85 11.73 -21.47
C ASN A 45 -12.87 10.67 -20.93
N GLY A 46 -13.16 9.38 -21.16
CA GLY A 46 -12.31 8.26 -20.76
C GLY A 46 -11.00 8.23 -21.54
N ALA A 47 -10.24 7.16 -21.35
CA ALA A 47 -8.99 6.95 -22.08
C ALA A 47 -9.18 7.18 -23.60
N GLN A 48 -8.28 7.93 -24.21
CA GLN A 48 -8.32 8.30 -25.62
C GLN A 48 -6.97 8.02 -26.26
N LYS A 49 -6.96 7.64 -27.53
CA LYS A 49 -5.71 7.49 -28.28
C LYS A 49 -5.38 8.80 -29.00
N ASP A 50 -4.19 9.35 -28.75
CA ASP A 50 -3.64 10.49 -29.49
C ASP A 50 -2.32 10.06 -30.14
N GLY A 51 -2.27 10.05 -31.47
CA GLY A 51 -1.08 9.63 -32.23
C GLY A 51 -0.60 8.18 -31.97
N GLY A 52 -1.49 7.27 -31.54
CA GLY A 52 -1.15 5.88 -31.19
C GLY A 52 -0.68 5.70 -29.73
N VAL A 53 -0.66 6.77 -28.94
CA VAL A 53 -0.37 6.73 -27.50
C VAL A 53 -1.68 6.67 -26.71
N LEU A 54 -1.80 5.69 -25.82
CA LEU A 54 -2.92 5.63 -24.87
C LEU A 54 -2.79 6.78 -23.87
N MET A 55 -3.76 7.70 -23.89
CA MET A 55 -3.91 8.78 -22.92
C MET A 55 -5.00 8.38 -21.92
N ILE A 56 -4.79 8.65 -20.64
CA ILE A 56 -5.76 8.38 -19.58
C ILE A 56 -6.16 9.67 -18.85
N SER A 57 -7.40 9.70 -18.38
CA SER A 57 -7.95 10.83 -17.62
C SER A 57 -7.70 10.64 -16.14
N VAL A 58 -6.74 11.39 -15.59
CA VAL A 58 -6.29 11.27 -14.19
C VAL A 58 -6.82 12.44 -13.37
N TYR A 59 -7.56 12.14 -12.30
CA TYR A 59 -7.91 13.15 -11.31
C TYR A 59 -6.74 13.42 -10.37
N MET A 60 -6.20 14.63 -10.43
CA MET A 60 -5.07 15.12 -9.63
C MET A 60 -5.56 15.74 -8.33
N THR A 61 -5.43 15.02 -7.22
CA THR A 61 -5.87 15.45 -5.88
C THR A 61 -5.21 16.77 -5.46
N LYS A 62 -3.94 17.00 -5.84
CA LYS A 62 -3.20 18.23 -5.50
C LYS A 62 -3.79 19.48 -6.14
N SER A 63 -4.32 19.37 -7.35
CA SER A 63 -4.81 20.52 -8.13
C SER A 63 -6.33 20.53 -8.29
N ASN A 64 -7.03 19.47 -7.83
CA ASN A 64 -8.46 19.25 -7.98
C ASN A 64 -8.91 19.36 -9.45
N LYS A 65 -8.18 18.69 -10.36
CA LYS A 65 -8.42 18.72 -11.80
C LYS A 65 -8.23 17.36 -12.42
N ILE A 66 -9.01 17.10 -13.47
CA ILE A 66 -8.76 15.98 -14.38
C ILE A 66 -7.78 16.45 -15.45
N VAL A 67 -6.70 15.69 -15.64
CA VAL A 67 -5.69 15.94 -16.68
C VAL A 67 -5.51 14.68 -17.51
N SER A 68 -5.24 14.87 -18.81
CA SER A 68 -4.93 13.78 -19.72
C SER A 68 -3.41 13.52 -19.68
N ILE A 69 -3.03 12.29 -19.36
CA ILE A 69 -1.62 11.87 -19.18
C ILE A 69 -1.35 10.65 -20.08
N PRO A 70 -0.21 10.60 -20.81
CA PRO A 70 0.21 9.38 -21.48
C PRO A 70 0.34 8.23 -20.48
N PHE A 71 -0.21 7.06 -20.80
CA PHE A 71 -0.35 5.96 -19.86
C PHE A 71 0.98 5.51 -19.24
N GLU A 72 2.03 5.37 -20.05
CA GLU A 72 3.37 4.99 -19.53
C GLU A 72 4.03 6.12 -18.72
N GLU A 73 3.70 7.40 -18.96
CA GLU A 73 4.14 8.50 -18.09
C GLU A 73 3.42 8.46 -16.73
N TYR A 74 2.14 8.09 -16.72
CA TYR A 74 1.41 7.85 -15.48
C TYR A 74 2.06 6.74 -14.65
N VAL A 75 2.40 5.61 -15.28
CA VAL A 75 3.07 4.48 -14.62
C VAL A 75 4.42 4.90 -13.99
N LYS A 76 5.21 5.74 -14.67
CA LYS A 76 6.45 6.30 -14.09
C LYS A 76 6.18 7.08 -12.80
N GLY A 77 5.15 7.92 -12.80
CA GLY A 77 4.77 8.71 -11.64
C GLY A 77 4.26 7.85 -10.47
N VAL A 78 3.56 6.74 -10.76
CA VAL A 78 3.17 5.76 -9.73
C VAL A 78 4.38 5.07 -9.13
N VAL A 79 5.30 4.54 -9.96
CA VAL A 79 6.50 3.87 -9.46
C VAL A 79 7.37 4.82 -8.62
N ALA A 80 7.50 6.08 -9.04
CA ALA A 80 8.23 7.12 -8.30
C ALA A 80 7.61 7.43 -6.93
N ALA A 81 6.29 7.39 -6.82
CA ALA A 81 5.57 7.67 -5.58
C ALA A 81 5.53 6.47 -4.62
N GLU A 82 5.46 5.25 -5.15
CA GLU A 82 5.20 4.03 -4.37
C GLU A 82 6.48 3.31 -3.92
N MET A 83 7.53 3.27 -4.75
CA MET A 83 8.72 2.47 -4.49
C MET A 83 9.99 3.32 -4.37
N PRO A 84 10.86 3.10 -3.36
CA PRO A 84 12.12 3.83 -3.27
C PRO A 84 12.98 3.63 -4.53
N ALA A 85 13.32 4.72 -5.22
CA ALA A 85 14.07 4.67 -6.48
C ALA A 85 15.48 4.02 -6.36
N ALA A 86 16.01 3.93 -5.13
CA ALA A 86 17.24 3.23 -4.84
C ALA A 86 17.12 1.70 -4.93
N PHE A 87 15.92 1.12 -4.93
CA PHE A 87 15.68 -0.32 -5.02
C PHE A 87 16.22 -0.91 -6.34
N GLU A 88 16.49 -2.20 -6.34
CA GLU A 88 17.02 -2.91 -7.50
C GLU A 88 16.11 -2.78 -8.73
N MET A 89 16.72 -2.85 -9.92
CA MET A 89 15.99 -2.69 -11.19
C MET A 89 14.84 -3.69 -11.33
N GLU A 90 15.06 -4.97 -10.98
CA GLU A 90 14.03 -6.01 -11.07
C GLU A 90 12.87 -5.77 -10.10
N ALA A 91 13.10 -5.13 -8.95
CA ALA A 91 12.01 -4.73 -8.04
C ALA A 91 11.21 -3.56 -8.62
N LEU A 92 11.88 -2.56 -9.22
CA LEU A 92 11.21 -1.44 -9.90
C LEU A 92 10.38 -1.93 -11.10
N LYS A 93 10.89 -2.92 -11.85
CA LYS A 93 10.16 -3.58 -12.95
C LYS A 93 8.91 -4.31 -12.44
N ALA A 94 9.02 -5.06 -11.34
CA ALA A 94 7.87 -5.73 -10.73
C ALA A 94 6.80 -4.70 -10.29
N GLN A 95 7.23 -3.59 -9.69
CA GLN A 95 6.32 -2.49 -9.33
C GLN A 95 5.69 -1.83 -10.56
N ALA A 96 6.42 -1.67 -11.66
CA ALA A 96 5.88 -1.10 -12.90
C ALA A 96 4.78 -1.98 -13.49
N VAL A 97 4.98 -3.29 -13.56
CA VAL A 97 3.95 -4.24 -14.02
C VAL A 97 2.73 -4.24 -13.10
N ALA A 98 2.93 -4.23 -11.77
CA ALA A 98 1.83 -4.12 -10.81
C ALA A 98 1.06 -2.80 -10.98
N ALA A 99 1.77 -1.67 -11.07
CA ALA A 99 1.15 -0.37 -11.27
C ALA A 99 0.33 -0.31 -12.57
N ARG A 100 0.90 -0.80 -13.67
CA ARG A 100 0.26 -0.87 -14.98
C ARG A 100 -1.01 -1.73 -14.96
N THR A 101 -0.91 -2.92 -14.37
CA THR A 101 -2.03 -3.87 -14.27
C THR A 101 -3.20 -3.25 -13.50
N TYR A 102 -2.90 -2.63 -12.35
CA TYR A 102 -3.92 -1.96 -11.53
C TYR A 102 -4.63 -0.83 -12.28
N ALA A 103 -3.85 -0.01 -12.99
CA ALA A 103 -4.38 1.13 -13.72
C ALA A 103 -5.24 0.66 -14.92
N LEU A 104 -4.77 -0.34 -15.69
CA LEU A 104 -5.53 -0.91 -16.80
C LEU A 104 -6.86 -1.52 -16.36
N ALA A 105 -6.87 -2.26 -15.25
CA ALA A 105 -8.07 -2.88 -14.71
C ALA A 105 -9.16 -1.86 -14.32
N ARG A 106 -8.81 -0.57 -14.19
CA ARG A 106 -9.74 0.51 -13.88
C ARG A 106 -10.20 1.30 -15.09
N LEU A 107 -9.48 1.26 -16.22
CA LEU A 107 -9.86 2.07 -17.37
C LEU A 107 -11.20 1.58 -17.93
N ARG A 108 -12.14 2.51 -18.15
CA ARG A 108 -13.46 2.19 -18.72
C ARG A 108 -13.37 1.61 -20.12
N GLU A 109 -12.37 2.04 -20.88
CA GLU A 109 -12.06 1.52 -22.21
C GLU A 109 -11.82 0.00 -22.21
N PHE A 110 -11.35 -0.56 -21.08
CA PHE A 110 -11.11 -1.99 -20.91
C PHE A 110 -12.15 -2.66 -20.00
N GLY A 111 -13.33 -2.06 -19.85
CA GLY A 111 -14.43 -2.59 -19.03
C GLY A 111 -14.26 -2.37 -17.52
N GLY A 112 -13.27 -1.58 -17.10
CA GLY A 112 -13.10 -1.19 -15.70
C GLY A 112 -14.11 -0.15 -15.22
N PRO A 113 -14.28 0.02 -13.90
CA PRO A 113 -15.28 0.95 -13.34
C PRO A 113 -14.91 2.44 -13.51
N GLY A 114 -13.67 2.76 -13.88
CA GLY A 114 -13.11 4.11 -13.76
C GLY A 114 -12.92 4.52 -12.30
N CYS A 115 -12.82 5.83 -12.07
CA CYS A 115 -12.76 6.39 -10.73
C CYS A 115 -14.17 6.66 -10.19
N GLU A 116 -14.60 5.95 -9.16
CA GLU A 116 -15.95 6.07 -8.59
C GLU A 116 -16.15 7.40 -7.83
N LEU A 117 -15.08 7.95 -7.25
CA LEU A 117 -15.14 9.22 -6.49
C LEU A 117 -15.12 10.46 -7.39
N HIS A 118 -14.66 10.33 -8.63
CA HIS A 118 -14.39 11.45 -9.51
C HIS A 118 -14.91 11.17 -10.92
N GLU A 119 -16.17 11.55 -11.13
CA GLU A 119 -16.85 11.40 -12.41
C GLU A 119 -16.02 11.98 -13.57
N GLY A 120 -15.84 11.17 -14.62
CA GLY A 120 -15.05 11.54 -15.80
C GLY A 120 -13.54 11.25 -15.70
N ALA A 121 -13.04 10.78 -14.56
CA ALA A 121 -11.68 10.26 -14.43
C ALA A 121 -11.65 8.73 -14.52
N ASP A 122 -10.61 8.20 -15.14
CA ASP A 122 -10.32 6.77 -15.14
C ASP A 122 -9.69 6.34 -13.80
N ILE A 123 -8.85 7.21 -13.22
CA ILE A 123 -8.11 6.93 -11.99
C ILE A 123 -7.81 8.24 -11.24
N CYS A 124 -7.50 8.18 -9.94
CA CYS A 124 -7.08 9.33 -9.16
C CYS A 124 -5.73 9.14 -8.47
N THR A 125 -5.13 10.25 -8.04
CA THR A 125 -3.82 10.27 -7.34
C THR A 125 -3.93 10.13 -5.82
N ASP A 126 -5.11 9.78 -5.30
CA ASP A 126 -5.31 9.50 -3.88
C ASP A 126 -4.90 8.05 -3.60
N PHE A 127 -3.80 7.85 -2.89
CA PHE A 127 -3.28 6.52 -2.53
C PHE A 127 -4.23 5.72 -1.63
N THR A 128 -5.23 6.36 -1.01
CA THR A 128 -6.24 5.66 -0.19
C THR A 128 -7.38 5.08 -1.01
N HIS A 129 -7.53 5.48 -2.28
CA HIS A 129 -8.58 5.03 -3.19
C HIS A 129 -8.03 4.38 -4.47
N CYS A 130 -7.03 5.01 -5.09
CA CYS A 130 -6.36 4.55 -6.30
C CYS A 130 -4.86 4.29 -6.01
N GLN A 131 -3.97 5.08 -6.62
CA GLN A 131 -2.52 4.92 -6.47
C GLN A 131 -1.87 6.25 -6.15
N ALA A 132 -0.80 6.22 -5.36
CA ALA A 132 0.04 7.40 -5.21
C ALA A 132 0.64 7.77 -6.57
N TYR A 133 0.79 9.07 -6.81
CA TYR A 133 1.37 9.60 -8.03
C TYR A 133 2.25 10.80 -7.70
N ALA A 134 3.43 10.84 -8.31
CA ALA A 134 4.37 11.93 -8.18
C ALA A 134 4.87 12.36 -9.55
N GLU A 135 4.85 13.67 -9.79
CA GLU A 135 5.52 14.26 -10.94
C GLU A 135 7.03 14.35 -10.67
N LYS A 136 7.85 14.41 -11.72
CA LYS A 136 9.31 14.57 -11.56
C LYS A 136 9.68 15.78 -10.68
N SER A 137 8.94 16.87 -10.80
CA SER A 137 9.08 18.10 -10.00
C SER A 137 8.83 17.85 -8.51
N ASP A 138 7.88 16.99 -8.15
CA ASP A 138 7.60 16.62 -6.75
C ASP A 138 8.82 15.94 -6.11
N MET A 139 9.50 15.11 -6.90
CA MET A 139 10.62 14.30 -6.41
C MET A 139 11.90 15.10 -6.16
N VAL A 140 12.01 16.33 -6.66
CA VAL A 140 13.17 17.22 -6.37
C VAL A 140 13.36 17.41 -4.87
N SER A 141 12.26 17.54 -4.13
CA SER A 141 12.30 17.70 -2.67
C SER A 141 12.85 16.47 -1.93
N THR A 142 12.69 15.28 -2.51
CA THR A 142 13.01 13.99 -1.90
C THR A 142 14.36 13.46 -2.37
N TRP A 143 14.67 13.58 -3.66
CA TRP A 143 15.88 13.05 -4.29
C TRP A 143 16.96 14.12 -4.51
N GLY A 144 16.62 15.40 -4.44
CA GLY A 144 17.57 16.50 -4.57
C GLY A 144 18.36 16.43 -5.88
N LYS A 145 19.70 16.49 -5.78
CA LYS A 145 20.60 16.44 -6.94
C LYS A 145 20.53 15.13 -7.73
N ASP A 146 20.02 14.05 -7.14
CA ASP A 146 19.95 12.72 -7.76
C ASP A 146 18.62 12.52 -8.51
N THR A 147 17.78 13.56 -8.61
CA THR A 147 16.43 13.48 -9.20
C THR A 147 16.43 12.96 -10.63
N ASP A 148 17.31 13.50 -11.49
CA ASP A 148 17.40 13.05 -12.88
C ASP A 148 17.84 11.59 -12.97
N TYR A 149 18.86 11.20 -12.20
CA TYR A 149 19.36 9.83 -12.15
C TYR A 149 18.27 8.82 -11.74
N TYR A 150 17.52 9.11 -10.68
CA TYR A 150 16.46 8.24 -10.21
C TYR A 150 15.26 8.21 -11.14
N TRP A 151 14.88 9.35 -11.71
CA TRP A 151 13.80 9.42 -12.71
C TRP A 151 14.15 8.60 -13.96
N ASP A 152 15.39 8.67 -14.44
CA ASP A 152 15.86 7.90 -15.59
C ASP A 152 15.93 6.39 -15.28
N LYS A 153 16.28 6.02 -14.04
CA LYS A 153 16.25 4.62 -13.61
C LYS A 153 14.83 4.06 -13.59
N ILE A 154 13.87 4.80 -13.03
CA ILE A 154 12.45 4.42 -13.03
C ILE A 154 11.91 4.38 -14.45
N SER A 155 12.22 5.38 -15.27
CA SER A 155 11.80 5.43 -16.68
C SER A 155 12.26 4.19 -17.46
N ARG A 156 13.49 3.73 -17.22
CA ARG A 156 13.99 2.46 -17.80
C ARG A 156 13.24 1.24 -17.28
N ALA A 157 12.94 1.16 -15.99
CA ALA A 157 12.16 0.04 -15.45
C ALA A 157 10.76 -0.05 -16.10
N VAL A 158 10.13 1.10 -16.32
CA VAL A 158 8.81 1.19 -16.96
C VAL A 158 8.89 0.82 -18.45
N GLU A 159 9.88 1.35 -19.18
CA GLU A 159 10.05 1.07 -20.62
C GLU A 159 10.49 -0.39 -20.88
N ASP A 160 11.35 -0.96 -20.03
CA ASP A 160 11.77 -2.37 -20.16
C ASP A 160 10.62 -3.35 -19.93
N THR A 161 9.52 -2.92 -19.29
CA THR A 161 8.32 -3.73 -19.01
C THR A 161 7.09 -3.19 -19.74
N LYS A 162 7.31 -2.41 -20.79
CA LYS A 162 6.25 -1.68 -21.47
C LYS A 162 5.16 -2.61 -22.00
N GLY A 163 3.91 -2.27 -21.67
CA GLY A 163 2.76 -3.10 -22.01
C GLY A 163 2.64 -4.43 -21.28
N GLU A 164 3.55 -4.76 -20.37
CA GLU A 164 3.45 -6.00 -19.57
C GLU A 164 2.53 -5.82 -18.37
N VAL A 165 1.65 -6.79 -18.18
CA VAL A 165 0.64 -6.87 -17.12
C VAL A 165 0.63 -8.25 -16.48
N ALA A 166 0.07 -8.35 -15.27
CA ALA A 166 -0.16 -9.60 -14.57
C ALA A 166 -1.62 -10.05 -14.73
N MET A 167 -1.82 -11.32 -15.10
CA MET A 167 -3.14 -11.90 -15.38
C MET A 167 -3.33 -13.22 -14.65
N TYR A 168 -4.58 -13.51 -14.25
CA TYR A 168 -5.00 -14.79 -13.71
C TYR A 168 -6.27 -15.22 -14.45
N GLU A 169 -6.25 -16.42 -15.04
CA GLU A 169 -7.37 -16.93 -15.86
C GLU A 169 -7.87 -15.91 -16.90
N ASP A 170 -6.94 -15.34 -17.68
CA ASP A 170 -7.20 -14.34 -18.73
C ASP A 170 -7.79 -13.00 -18.25
N LEU A 171 -7.85 -12.76 -16.94
CA LEU A 171 -8.27 -11.50 -16.35
C LEU A 171 -7.09 -10.75 -15.72
N LEU A 172 -7.08 -9.41 -15.83
CA LEU A 172 -6.15 -8.57 -15.08
C LEU A 172 -6.36 -8.80 -13.58
N ILE A 173 -5.28 -9.03 -12.85
CA ILE A 173 -5.37 -9.18 -11.39
C ILE A 173 -5.58 -7.82 -10.71
N ASP A 174 -5.91 -7.84 -9.42
CA ASP A 174 -5.73 -6.70 -8.51
C ASP A 174 -4.37 -6.83 -7.79
N PRO A 175 -3.30 -6.19 -8.28
CA PRO A 175 -1.92 -6.42 -7.85
C PRO A 175 -1.61 -5.58 -6.60
N VAL A 176 -2.36 -5.78 -5.52
CA VAL A 176 -2.11 -5.10 -4.25
C VAL A 176 -0.69 -5.33 -3.76
N PHE A 177 -0.11 -4.31 -3.12
CA PHE A 177 1.26 -4.35 -2.60
C PHE A 177 1.37 -3.52 -1.33
N HIS A 178 2.40 -3.82 -0.54
CA HIS A 178 2.66 -3.14 0.73
C HIS A 178 4.16 -3.01 0.98
N ALA A 179 4.54 -2.16 1.94
CA ALA A 179 5.95 -1.85 2.16
C ALA A 179 6.77 -3.05 2.65
N ILE A 180 6.38 -3.67 3.76
CA ILE A 180 7.17 -4.72 4.43
C ILE A 180 6.23 -5.78 5.01
N SER A 181 6.40 -7.05 4.66
CA SER A 181 5.50 -8.12 5.12
C SER A 181 5.81 -8.56 6.56
N GLY A 182 7.07 -8.46 6.98
CA GLY A 182 7.52 -8.99 8.27
C GLY A 182 7.83 -10.49 8.24
N GLY A 183 8.17 -11.03 7.06
CA GLY A 183 8.59 -12.42 6.84
C GLY A 183 7.59 -13.29 6.09
N LYS A 184 6.30 -12.91 6.05
CA LYS A 184 5.24 -13.63 5.34
C LYS A 184 4.09 -12.69 4.95
N THR A 185 3.50 -12.92 3.78
CA THR A 185 2.31 -12.20 3.33
C THR A 185 1.03 -12.81 3.91
N GLU A 186 -0.09 -12.11 3.80
CA GLU A 186 -1.42 -12.57 4.21
C GLU A 186 -2.22 -13.16 3.05
N ASN A 187 -3.16 -14.05 3.37
CA ASN A 187 -4.25 -14.35 2.44
C ASN A 187 -5.19 -13.14 2.35
N SER A 188 -5.84 -12.96 1.21
CA SER A 188 -6.81 -11.89 1.04
C SER A 188 -7.96 -11.95 2.06
N GLU A 189 -8.48 -13.14 2.39
CA GLU A 189 -9.59 -13.30 3.35
C GLU A 189 -9.22 -13.05 4.82
N ASP A 190 -7.92 -13.00 5.13
CA ASP A 190 -7.44 -12.66 6.48
C ASP A 190 -7.40 -11.14 6.70
N VAL A 191 -7.51 -10.36 5.62
CA VAL A 191 -7.45 -8.88 5.62
C VAL A 191 -8.76 -8.28 5.12
N TRP A 192 -9.32 -8.83 4.05
CA TRP A 192 -10.60 -8.49 3.43
C TRP A 192 -11.56 -9.68 3.52
N ARG A 193 -12.74 -9.60 2.89
CA ARG A 193 -13.77 -10.64 3.02
C ARG A 193 -13.59 -11.81 2.05
N ASN A 194 -13.10 -11.55 0.85
CA ASN A 194 -13.11 -12.52 -0.24
C ASN A 194 -11.77 -13.25 -0.33
N SER A 195 -11.85 -14.56 -0.57
CA SER A 195 -10.67 -15.35 -0.91
C SER A 195 -10.35 -15.17 -2.39
N ILE A 196 -9.12 -14.77 -2.69
CA ILE A 196 -8.66 -14.44 -4.04
C ILE A 196 -7.53 -15.40 -4.37
N PRO A 197 -7.67 -16.24 -5.41
CA PRO A 197 -6.76 -17.36 -5.67
C PRO A 197 -5.29 -16.98 -5.82
N TYR A 198 -5.00 -15.80 -6.38
CA TYR A 198 -3.65 -15.29 -6.56
C TYR A 198 -3.11 -14.48 -5.37
N LEU A 199 -3.93 -14.12 -4.38
CA LEU A 199 -3.51 -13.38 -3.18
C LEU A 199 -3.47 -14.30 -1.96
N ARG A 200 -2.48 -15.20 -1.96
CA ARG A 200 -2.25 -16.19 -0.89
C ARG A 200 -1.01 -15.84 -0.08
N SER A 201 -1.01 -16.30 1.17
CA SER A 201 0.13 -16.16 2.07
C SER A 201 1.34 -16.94 1.55
N VAL A 202 2.44 -16.23 1.29
CA VAL A 202 3.74 -16.75 0.87
C VAL A 202 4.84 -16.22 1.77
N ASP A 203 5.93 -16.97 1.92
CA ASP A 203 7.12 -16.50 2.64
C ASP A 203 7.72 -15.29 1.92
N SER A 204 8.24 -14.33 2.66
CA SER A 204 8.83 -13.10 2.11
C SER A 204 10.19 -12.87 2.76
N PRO A 205 11.23 -13.57 2.28
CA PRO A 205 12.57 -13.48 2.86
C PRO A 205 13.27 -12.16 2.51
N TYR A 206 14.38 -11.89 3.19
CA TYR A 206 15.33 -10.81 2.88
C TYR A 206 14.81 -9.39 3.16
N GLU A 207 13.87 -9.26 4.10
CA GLU A 207 13.26 -7.98 4.48
C GLU A 207 13.89 -7.34 5.73
N GLU A 208 14.75 -8.06 6.46
CA GLU A 208 15.28 -7.66 7.76
C GLU A 208 16.12 -6.38 7.70
N GLY A 209 16.66 -6.06 6.53
CA GLY A 209 17.39 -4.82 6.27
C GLY A 209 16.49 -3.59 6.09
N ALA A 210 15.16 -3.74 6.09
CA ALA A 210 14.25 -2.61 5.92
C ALA A 210 14.25 -1.69 7.16
N PRO A 211 14.33 -0.35 7.00
CA PRO A 211 14.40 0.59 8.13
C PRO A 211 13.25 0.47 9.14
N LYS A 212 12.06 0.07 8.66
CA LYS A 212 10.85 -0.13 9.49
C LYS A 212 10.49 -1.60 9.65
N PHE A 213 11.42 -2.54 9.43
CA PHE A 213 11.15 -3.97 9.59
C PHE A 213 10.65 -4.30 11.00
N LYS A 214 11.26 -3.67 12.02
CA LYS A 214 10.83 -3.81 13.41
C LYS A 214 10.81 -2.45 14.09
N THR A 215 9.65 -2.08 14.62
CA THR A 215 9.45 -0.83 15.34
C THR A 215 8.90 -1.10 16.73
N THR A 216 9.14 -0.20 17.68
CA THR A 216 8.54 -0.28 19.01
C THR A 216 7.81 1.02 19.29
N VAL A 217 6.56 0.92 19.72
CA VAL A 217 5.80 2.05 20.27
C VAL A 217 5.56 1.81 21.76
N GLU A 218 5.55 2.87 22.54
CA GLU A 218 5.40 2.81 23.99
C GLU A 218 4.25 3.72 24.43
N TYR A 219 3.39 3.20 25.32
CA TYR A 219 2.31 3.97 25.94
C TYR A 219 2.43 3.88 27.45
N SER A 220 2.03 4.95 28.14
CA SER A 220 1.65 4.80 29.55
C SER A 220 0.43 3.87 29.64
N ARG A 221 0.31 3.11 30.73
CA ARG A 221 -0.88 2.24 30.96
C ARG A 221 -2.20 3.01 30.87
N ARG A 222 -2.18 4.27 31.30
CA ARG A 222 -3.34 5.17 31.27
C ARG A 222 -3.71 5.51 29.83
N ASP A 223 -2.75 5.94 29.02
CA ASP A 223 -3.02 6.34 27.64
C ASP A 223 -3.44 5.14 26.78
N PHE A 224 -2.80 3.99 26.98
CA PHE A 224 -3.18 2.72 26.36
C PHE A 224 -4.66 2.37 26.62
N VAL A 225 -5.10 2.41 27.88
CA VAL A 225 -6.50 2.13 28.25
C VAL A 225 -7.45 3.20 27.71
N ASN A 226 -7.05 4.47 27.71
CA ASN A 226 -7.88 5.57 27.21
C ASN A 226 -8.11 5.46 25.70
N ILE A 227 -7.09 5.12 24.92
CA ILE A 227 -7.22 4.88 23.47
C ILE A 227 -8.21 3.74 23.22
N LEU A 228 -8.08 2.63 23.93
CA LEU A 228 -9.00 1.49 23.78
C LEU A 228 -10.44 1.83 24.18
N LYS A 229 -10.65 2.54 25.30
CA LYS A 229 -12.01 2.92 25.74
C LYS A 229 -12.71 3.89 24.80
N ARG A 230 -11.95 4.75 24.11
CA ARG A 230 -12.50 5.68 23.11
C ARG A 230 -13.00 4.95 21.86
N ASN A 231 -12.31 3.87 21.46
CA ASN A 231 -12.59 3.17 20.22
C ASN A 231 -13.43 1.89 20.41
N VAL A 232 -13.46 1.30 21.60
CA VAL A 232 -14.17 0.05 21.90
C VAL A 232 -15.34 0.32 22.84
N GLN A 233 -16.54 0.36 22.28
CA GLN A 233 -17.76 0.66 23.03
C GLN A 233 -18.04 -0.37 24.14
N GLY A 234 -18.30 0.12 25.35
CA GLY A 234 -18.61 -0.73 26.51
C GLY A 234 -17.43 -1.53 27.04
N LEU A 235 -16.19 -1.10 26.74
CA LEU A 235 -14.98 -1.73 27.24
C LEU A 235 -14.84 -1.60 28.77
N LYS A 236 -14.71 -2.75 29.42
CA LYS A 236 -14.35 -2.91 30.83
C LYS A 236 -12.99 -3.59 30.89
N ILE A 237 -12.00 -2.87 31.42
CA ILE A 237 -10.61 -3.33 31.51
C ILE A 237 -9.97 -2.84 32.81
N ASN A 238 -9.21 -3.71 33.46
CA ASN A 238 -8.43 -3.35 34.66
C ASN A 238 -7.04 -2.83 34.29
N GLN A 239 -6.83 -1.51 34.37
CA GLN A 239 -5.55 -0.85 34.07
C GLN A 239 -4.38 -1.38 34.92
N ASN A 240 -4.63 -1.88 36.12
CA ASN A 240 -3.59 -2.40 37.02
C ASN A 240 -3.20 -3.85 36.70
N LYS A 241 -3.93 -4.54 35.81
CA LYS A 241 -3.71 -5.95 35.45
C LYS A 241 -3.65 -6.19 33.94
N LEU A 242 -3.07 -5.26 33.17
CA LEU A 242 -3.07 -5.31 31.70
C LEU A 242 -2.49 -6.61 31.12
N SER A 243 -1.44 -7.18 31.71
CA SER A 243 -0.84 -8.43 31.23
C SER A 243 -1.80 -9.63 31.28
N SER A 244 -2.79 -9.62 32.17
CA SER A 244 -3.85 -10.64 32.20
C SER A 244 -5.10 -10.25 31.42
N GLU A 245 -5.33 -8.96 31.20
CA GLU A 245 -6.52 -8.41 30.54
C GLU A 245 -6.38 -8.29 29.02
N VAL A 246 -5.14 -8.18 28.53
CA VAL A 246 -4.83 -8.01 27.11
C VAL A 246 -4.04 -9.20 26.62
N LYS A 247 -4.65 -10.02 25.76
CA LYS A 247 -4.04 -11.24 25.24
C LYS A 247 -4.34 -11.38 23.76
N ILE A 248 -3.31 -11.65 22.97
CA ILE A 248 -3.49 -12.18 21.62
C ILE A 248 -4.04 -13.59 21.77
N ILE A 249 -5.13 -13.90 21.08
CA ILE A 249 -5.83 -15.18 21.20
C ILE A 249 -5.88 -15.97 19.89
N ASP A 250 -5.61 -15.31 18.75
CA ASP A 250 -5.54 -15.98 17.46
C ASP A 250 -4.59 -15.26 16.50
N TYR A 251 -4.07 -16.00 15.52
CA TYR A 251 -3.19 -15.51 14.45
C TYR A 251 -3.72 -15.94 13.09
N THR A 252 -3.45 -15.14 12.06
CA THR A 252 -3.73 -15.49 10.67
C THR A 252 -2.72 -16.52 10.17
N ALA A 253 -2.95 -17.10 8.98
CA ALA A 253 -2.00 -18.01 8.36
C ALA A 253 -0.66 -17.32 7.97
N GLY A 254 -0.68 -16.00 7.78
CA GLY A 254 0.50 -15.16 7.57
C GLY A 254 1.23 -14.78 8.86
N GLY A 255 0.70 -15.17 10.02
CA GLY A 255 1.32 -14.95 11.33
C GLY A 255 1.04 -13.58 11.94
N ARG A 256 0.13 -12.79 11.37
CA ARG A 256 -0.35 -11.54 11.95
C ARG A 256 -1.39 -11.81 13.04
N VAL A 257 -1.53 -10.86 13.97
CA VAL A 257 -2.55 -10.94 15.02
C VAL A 257 -3.92 -10.85 14.37
N LYS A 258 -4.72 -11.90 14.56
CA LYS A 258 -6.09 -11.96 14.08
C LYS A 258 -7.06 -11.44 15.12
N ASP A 259 -7.03 -12.01 16.33
CA ASP A 259 -7.94 -11.63 17.42
C ASP A 259 -7.20 -11.34 18.72
N ILE A 260 -7.71 -10.33 19.44
CA ILE A 260 -7.18 -9.88 20.73
C ILE A 260 -8.31 -9.80 21.72
N LYS A 261 -8.13 -10.48 22.85
CA LYS A 261 -8.96 -10.27 24.04
C LYS A 261 -8.46 -9.03 24.77
N VAL A 262 -9.35 -8.06 24.99
CA VAL A 262 -9.11 -6.82 25.72
C VAL A 262 -10.21 -6.68 26.78
N GLY A 263 -9.89 -7.05 28.02
CA GLY A 263 -10.85 -7.09 29.12
C GLY A 263 -12.05 -7.99 28.80
N ASN A 264 -13.24 -7.40 28.73
CA ASN A 264 -14.50 -8.09 28.37
C ASN A 264 -14.82 -8.11 26.87
N LYS A 265 -13.92 -7.68 25.99
CA LYS A 265 -14.14 -7.59 24.55
C LYS A 265 -13.13 -8.44 23.79
N ILE A 266 -13.52 -8.86 22.59
CA ILE A 266 -12.62 -9.37 21.57
C ILE A 266 -12.69 -8.36 20.43
N ILE A 267 -11.53 -7.95 19.92
CA ILE A 267 -11.40 -7.07 18.76
C ILE A 267 -10.37 -7.66 17.81
N SER A 268 -10.48 -7.32 16.53
CA SER A 268 -9.51 -7.77 15.54
C SER A 268 -8.14 -7.11 15.75
N GLY A 269 -7.08 -7.79 15.32
CA GLY A 269 -5.73 -7.21 15.32
C GLY A 269 -5.62 -5.99 14.40
N ARG A 270 -6.43 -5.94 13.34
CA ARG A 270 -6.51 -4.79 12.41
C ARG A 270 -7.15 -3.57 13.06
N ASP A 271 -8.26 -3.74 13.78
CA ASP A 271 -8.86 -2.65 14.55
C ASP A 271 -7.89 -2.13 15.60
N PHE A 272 -7.20 -3.04 16.30
CA PHE A 272 -6.20 -2.68 17.28
C PHE A 272 -5.02 -1.90 16.65
N GLN A 273 -4.52 -2.35 15.49
CA GLN A 273 -3.49 -1.65 14.72
C GLN A 273 -3.95 -0.21 14.43
N THR A 274 -5.17 -0.03 13.93
CA THR A 274 -5.73 1.30 13.63
C THR A 274 -5.85 2.16 14.88
N TYR A 275 -6.40 1.63 15.97
CA TYR A 275 -6.60 2.41 17.20
C TYR A 275 -5.28 2.87 17.82
N MET A 276 -4.25 2.04 17.74
CA MET A 276 -2.93 2.34 18.31
C MET A 276 -2.02 3.07 17.31
N GLY A 277 -2.36 3.13 16.02
CA GLY A 277 -1.50 3.72 15.00
C GLY A 277 -0.23 2.90 14.73
N LEU A 278 -0.36 1.58 14.67
CA LEU A 278 0.77 0.66 14.41
C LEU A 278 1.02 0.50 12.91
N ASN A 279 2.27 0.26 12.55
CA ASN A 279 2.66 0.01 11.15
C ASN A 279 2.02 -1.26 10.56
N SER A 280 1.75 -2.27 11.39
CA SER A 280 1.09 -3.52 11.02
C SER A 280 0.35 -4.12 12.21
N ASN A 281 -0.48 -5.13 11.97
CA ASN A 281 -1.03 -6.01 12.99
C ASN A 281 -0.14 -7.24 13.29
N ASN A 282 1.13 -7.26 12.89
CA ASN A 282 2.10 -8.23 13.39
C ASN A 282 2.83 -7.64 14.59
N PHE A 283 2.36 -7.92 15.81
CA PHE A 283 2.98 -7.37 17.01
C PHE A 283 2.92 -8.28 18.22
N VAL A 284 3.78 -7.97 19.19
CA VAL A 284 3.80 -8.58 20.52
C VAL A 284 3.83 -7.52 21.61
N PHE A 285 3.24 -7.84 22.75
CA PHE A 285 3.22 -6.97 23.92
C PHE A 285 4.38 -7.26 24.86
N LYS A 286 4.94 -6.20 25.45
CA LYS A 286 5.77 -6.26 26.66
C LYS A 286 5.19 -5.29 27.68
N PHE A 287 4.66 -5.84 28.76
CA PHE A 287 4.16 -5.06 29.89
C PHE A 287 5.29 -4.86 30.89
N ASP A 288 5.76 -3.63 31.03
CA ASP A 288 6.93 -3.28 31.86
C ASP A 288 6.59 -2.09 32.78
N GLY A 289 6.45 -2.36 34.08
CA GLY A 289 6.08 -1.37 35.08
C GLY A 289 4.81 -0.58 34.72
N ASP A 290 5.00 0.70 34.45
CA ASP A 290 3.96 1.68 34.09
C ASP A 290 3.78 1.88 32.57
N THR A 291 4.49 1.08 31.77
CA THR A 291 4.49 1.17 30.30
C THR A 291 3.99 -0.11 29.63
N VAL A 292 3.35 0.08 28.48
CA VAL A 292 3.02 -0.97 27.53
C VAL A 292 3.86 -0.73 26.29
N LYS A 293 4.82 -1.62 26.03
CA LYS A 293 5.62 -1.60 24.80
C LYS A 293 4.99 -2.56 23.80
N ILE A 294 4.77 -2.10 22.58
CA ILE A 294 4.26 -2.90 21.48
C ILE A 294 5.35 -2.99 20.44
N VAL A 295 5.89 -4.19 20.24
CA VAL A 295 6.91 -4.45 19.23
C VAL A 295 6.20 -4.92 17.98
N VAL A 296 6.27 -4.11 16.93
CA VAL A 296 5.59 -4.30 15.64
C VAL A 296 6.61 -4.76 14.60
N THR A 297 6.25 -5.73 13.78
CA THR A 297 7.07 -6.26 12.68
C THR A 297 6.37 -6.01 11.34
N GLY A 298 7.10 -5.56 10.33
CA GLY A 298 6.51 -5.20 9.03
C GLY A 298 5.73 -3.88 9.04
N TYR A 299 5.27 -3.50 7.85
CA TYR A 299 4.57 -2.25 7.58
C TYR A 299 3.62 -2.42 6.37
N GLY A 300 2.33 -2.25 6.63
CA GLY A 300 1.27 -2.30 5.63
C GLY A 300 0.33 -3.48 5.87
N HIS A 301 -0.64 -3.63 4.97
CA HIS A 301 -1.73 -4.60 5.12
C HIS A 301 -1.26 -6.06 4.96
N GLY A 302 -0.14 -6.30 4.27
CA GLY A 302 0.49 -7.63 4.20
C GLY A 302 0.06 -8.51 3.04
N VAL A 303 -0.90 -8.09 2.21
CA VAL A 303 -1.41 -8.90 1.08
C VAL A 303 -0.63 -8.56 -0.19
N GLY A 304 -0.45 -9.56 -1.07
CA GLY A 304 0.23 -9.39 -2.36
C GLY A 304 1.73 -9.09 -2.20
N MET A 305 2.28 -8.25 -3.07
CA MET A 305 3.72 -8.04 -3.15
C MET A 305 4.26 -7.18 -1.99
N SER A 306 5.26 -7.70 -1.26
CA SER A 306 6.09 -6.87 -0.39
C SER A 306 7.13 -6.11 -1.22
N GLN A 307 7.19 -4.79 -1.09
CA GLN A 307 8.17 -3.97 -1.80
C GLN A 307 9.61 -4.24 -1.33
N TYR A 308 9.83 -4.33 -0.02
CA TYR A 308 11.15 -4.68 0.52
C TYR A 308 11.50 -6.14 0.24
N GLY A 309 10.52 -7.03 0.22
CA GLY A 309 10.72 -8.42 -0.15
C GLY A 309 11.07 -8.58 -1.64
N ALA A 310 10.42 -7.83 -2.54
CA ALA A 310 10.77 -7.75 -3.96
C ALA A 310 12.20 -7.24 -4.17
N ASN A 311 12.59 -6.18 -3.46
CA ASN A 311 13.97 -5.69 -3.46
C ASN A 311 14.96 -6.72 -2.91
N GLY A 312 14.58 -7.45 -1.87
CA GLY A 312 15.35 -8.54 -1.30
C GLY A 312 15.59 -9.66 -2.31
N LEU A 313 14.54 -10.14 -2.96
CA LEU A 313 14.63 -11.15 -4.03
C LEU A 313 15.48 -10.65 -5.21
N ALA A 314 15.27 -9.41 -5.67
CA ALA A 314 16.07 -8.83 -6.74
C ALA A 314 17.58 -8.81 -6.43
N LYS A 315 17.96 -8.47 -5.18
CA LYS A 315 19.36 -8.53 -4.71
C LYS A 315 19.96 -9.94 -4.73
N HIS A 316 19.11 -10.95 -4.70
CA HIS A 316 19.50 -12.36 -4.75
C HIS A 316 19.35 -12.96 -6.17
N GLY A 317 19.19 -12.12 -7.19
CA GLY A 317 19.24 -12.52 -8.60
C GLY A 317 17.91 -12.98 -9.19
N TYR A 318 16.81 -12.83 -8.47
CA TYR A 318 15.47 -13.12 -9.00
C TYR A 318 15.04 -12.03 -9.98
N THR A 319 14.42 -12.42 -11.09
CA THR A 319 13.86 -11.49 -12.07
C THR A 319 12.54 -10.90 -11.61
N TYR A 320 12.08 -9.81 -12.23
CA TYR A 320 10.75 -9.25 -11.94
C TYR A 320 9.61 -10.25 -12.17
N ILE A 321 9.75 -11.16 -13.13
CA ILE A 321 8.76 -12.23 -13.38
C ILE A 321 8.74 -13.22 -12.22
N ASP A 322 9.91 -13.63 -11.72
CA ASP A 322 10.00 -14.52 -10.55
C ASP A 322 9.39 -13.85 -9.31
N ILE A 323 9.67 -12.56 -9.11
CA ILE A 323 9.12 -11.77 -8.01
C ILE A 323 7.59 -11.72 -8.09
N LEU A 324 7.04 -11.37 -9.26
CA LEU A 324 5.59 -11.27 -9.45
C LEU A 324 4.90 -12.63 -9.23
N LYS A 325 5.43 -13.71 -9.81
CA LYS A 325 4.87 -15.07 -9.66
C LYS A 325 5.02 -15.63 -8.24
N HIS A 326 6.00 -15.16 -7.49
CA HIS A 326 6.16 -15.50 -6.08
C HIS A 326 5.03 -14.89 -5.23
N TYR A 327 4.76 -13.59 -5.41
CA TYR A 327 3.76 -12.88 -4.59
C TYR A 327 2.32 -13.03 -5.08
N TYR A 328 2.11 -13.25 -6.37
CA TYR A 328 0.81 -13.45 -6.97
C TYR A 328 0.74 -14.87 -7.54
N GLN A 329 0.03 -15.77 -6.84
CA GLN A 329 0.10 -17.20 -7.17
C GLN A 329 -0.68 -17.56 -8.43
N GLY A 330 -0.06 -18.32 -9.32
CA GLY A 330 -0.70 -18.83 -10.55
C GLY A 330 -0.91 -17.78 -11.64
N ILE A 331 -0.30 -16.60 -11.52
CA ILE A 331 -0.41 -15.56 -12.55
C ILE A 331 0.47 -15.86 -13.76
N GLU A 332 0.10 -15.23 -14.88
CA GLU A 332 0.94 -15.05 -16.05
C GLU A 332 1.32 -13.58 -16.19
N VAL A 333 2.52 -13.31 -16.72
CA VAL A 333 2.93 -11.96 -17.10
C VAL A 333 2.85 -11.91 -18.61
N THR A 334 1.94 -11.08 -19.11
CA THR A 334 1.57 -11.03 -20.54
C THR A 334 1.85 -9.65 -21.08
N ASN A 335 2.41 -9.58 -22.29
CA ASN A 335 2.59 -8.34 -22.99
C ASN A 335 1.31 -8.00 -23.79
N MET A 336 0.62 -6.94 -23.38
CA MET A 336 -0.59 -6.41 -24.01
C MET A 336 -0.30 -5.17 -24.89
N TRP A 337 0.97 -4.93 -25.27
CA TRP A 337 1.36 -3.76 -26.05
C TRP A 337 0.50 -3.53 -27.30
N TRP A 338 0.12 -4.62 -27.98
CA TRP A 338 -0.73 -4.56 -29.17
C TRP A 338 -2.14 -4.03 -28.89
N VAL A 339 -2.71 -4.27 -27.71
CA VAL A 339 -4.01 -3.71 -27.25
C VAL A 339 -3.85 -2.23 -26.90
N LEU A 340 -2.70 -1.87 -26.32
CA LEU A 340 -2.42 -0.49 -25.93
C LEU A 340 -2.18 0.43 -27.14
N GLU A 341 -1.66 -0.13 -28.25
CA GLU A 341 -1.43 0.62 -29.49
C GLU A 341 -2.60 0.59 -30.49
N ASN A 342 -3.27 -0.56 -30.71
CA ASN A 342 -4.27 -0.75 -31.78
C ASN A 342 -5.71 -0.72 -31.27
#